data_AF-A0A523D0E8-F1
#
_entry.id   AF-A0A523D0E8-F1
#
_cell.length_a   1.000
_cell.length_b   1.000
_cell.length_c   1.000
_cell.angle_alpha   90.00
_cell.angle_beta   90.00
_cell.angle_gamma   90.00
#
_symmetry.space_group_name_H-M   'P 1'
#
loop_
_entity.id
_entity.type
_entity.pdbx_description
1 polymer ?
#
loop_
_entity_poly.entity_id
_entity_poly.type
_entity_poly.pdbx_seq_one_letter_code
_entity_poly.pdbx_strand_id
1 'polypeptide(L)' 'MSKKSHSPLKAYESLGFLHSRDARVLRILAEYLEPLNRFRRHKVKDTIVFFGSARTLEPDDARR' A
#
# COMPACT_ATOMS: atom_id res chain seq x y z
N MET A 1 -33.43 -26.61 -13.94
CA MET A 1 -32.78 -25.27 -13.95
C MET A 1 -32.13 -25.05 -12.59
N SER A 2 -30.80 -25.02 -12.53
CA SER A 2 -30.06 -24.84 -11.27
C SER A 2 -30.26 -23.41 -10.76
N LYS A 3 -30.83 -23.25 -9.56
CA LYS A 3 -30.92 -21.96 -8.87
C LYS A 3 -29.48 -21.47 -8.64
N LYS A 4 -29.02 -20.47 -9.40
CA LYS A 4 -27.80 -19.73 -9.06
C LYS A 4 -28.03 -19.11 -7.67
N SER A 5 -27.34 -19.61 -6.65
CA SER A 5 -27.32 -18.98 -5.33
C SER A 5 -26.70 -17.59 -5.50
N HIS A 6 -27.50 -16.55 -5.32
CA HIS A 6 -27.01 -15.17 -5.35
C HIS A 6 -26.39 -14.85 -3.99
N SER A 7 -25.21 -15.42 -3.74
CA SER A 7 -24.42 -15.09 -2.56
C SER A 7 -23.84 -13.69 -2.76
N PRO A 8 -23.87 -12.83 -1.74
CA PRO A 8 -23.24 -11.52 -1.84
C PRO A 8 -21.74 -11.68 -2.13
N LEU A 9 -21.18 -10.76 -2.92
CA LEU A 9 -19.75 -10.64 -3.12
C LEU A 9 -19.05 -10.52 -1.76
N LYS A 10 -17.91 -11.21 -1.61
CA LYS A 10 -17.15 -11.08 -0.38
C LYS A 10 -16.66 -9.64 -0.24
N ALA A 11 -16.70 -9.11 0.97
CA ALA A 11 -16.38 -7.70 1.21
C ALA A 11 -15.00 -7.30 0.68
N TYR A 12 -13.99 -8.18 0.80
CA TYR A 12 -12.63 -7.95 0.29
C TYR A 12 -12.50 -8.02 -1.24
N GLU A 13 -13.56 -8.44 -1.96
CA GLU A 13 -13.63 -8.43 -3.43
C GLU A 13 -14.44 -7.23 -3.95
N SER A 14 -15.14 -6.50 -3.07
CA SER A 14 -15.93 -5.33 -3.42
C SER A 14 -15.08 -4.06 -3.41
N LEU A 15 -14.63 -3.63 -4.59
CA LEU A 15 -13.86 -2.37 -4.75
C LEU A 15 -14.64 -1.14 -4.25
N GLY A 16 -15.96 -1.11 -4.46
CA GLY A 16 -16.82 -0.03 -3.96
C GLY A 16 -16.77 0.08 -2.43
N PHE A 17 -16.81 -1.06 -1.73
CA PHE A 17 -16.61 -1.09 -0.28
C PHE A 17 -15.18 -0.71 0.11
N LEU A 18 -14.16 -1.28 -0.53
CA LEU A 18 -12.75 -1.03 -0.19
C LEU A 18 -12.33 0.44 -0.36
N HIS A 19 -12.92 1.16 -1.31
CA HIS A 19 -12.68 2.59 -1.51
C HIS A 19 -13.57 3.49 -0.66
N SER A 20 -14.56 2.94 0.05
CA SER A 20 -15.45 3.71 0.92
C SER A 20 -14.72 4.21 2.18
N ARG A 21 -15.41 5.07 2.93
CA ARG A 21 -14.94 5.56 4.23
C ARG A 21 -14.85 4.43 5.26
N ASP A 22 -15.78 3.47 5.20
CA ASP A 22 -15.90 2.38 6.17
C ASP A 22 -14.71 1.41 6.08
N ALA A 23 -14.18 1.19 4.87
CA ALA A 23 -13.01 0.34 4.67
C ALA A 23 -11.66 1.06 4.87
N ARG A 24 -11.64 2.32 5.34
CA ARG A 24 -10.40 3.08 5.54
C ARG A 24 -9.40 2.35 6.44
N VAL A 25 -9.87 1.74 7.54
CA VAL A 25 -9.01 0.98 8.46
C VAL A 25 -8.33 -0.19 7.74
N LEU A 26 -9.05 -0.89 6.86
CA LEU A 26 -8.48 -1.98 6.08
C LEU A 26 -7.37 -1.50 5.15
N ARG A 27 -7.56 -0.33 4.50
CA ARG A 27 -6.52 0.26 3.64
C ARG A 27 -5.28 0.68 4.44
N ILE A 28 -5.45 1.28 5.62
CA ILE A 28 -4.30 1.62 6.49
C ILE A 28 -3.51 0.37 6.87
N LEU A 29 -4.21 -0.71 7.25
CA LEU A 29 -3.55 -1.99 7.55
C LEU A 29 -2.86 -2.58 6.32
N ALA A 30 -3.48 -2.48 5.14
CA ALA A 30 -2.88 -2.94 3.89
C ALA A 30 -1.59 -2.19 3.54
N GLU A 31 -1.58 -0.86 3.66
CA GLU A 31 -0.39 -0.02 3.42
C GLU A 31 0.75 -0.30 4.41
N TYR A 32 0.45 -0.87 5.58
CA TYR A 32 1.47 -1.32 6.52
C TYR A 32 1.97 -2.73 6.21
N LEU A 33 1.06 -3.66 5.95
CA LEU A 33 1.37 -5.09 5.82
C LEU A 33 1.95 -5.45 4.46
N GLU A 34 1.51 -4.80 3.38
CA GLU A 34 2.00 -5.11 2.03
C GLU A 34 3.50 -4.81 1.89
N PRO A 35 4.03 -3.65 2.30
CA PRO A 35 5.47 -3.38 2.24
C PRO A 35 6.27 -4.36 3.10
N LEU A 36 5.77 -4.70 4.30
CA LEU A 36 6.41 -5.68 5.16
C LEU A 36 6.47 -7.07 4.52
N ASN A 37 5.37 -7.53 3.92
CA ASN A 37 5.33 -8.77 3.16
C ASN A 37 6.34 -8.74 1.99
N ARG A 38 6.43 -7.61 1.29
CA ARG A 38 7.37 -7.40 0.19
C ARG A 38 8.83 -7.49 0.68
N PHE A 39 9.18 -6.83 1.78
CA PHE A 39 10.52 -6.91 2.38
C PHE A 39 10.89 -8.33 2.78
N ARG A 40 9.95 -9.06 3.42
CA ARG A 40 10.14 -10.45 3.81
C ARG A 40 10.40 -11.36 2.61
N ARG A 41 9.65 -11.20 1.51
CA ARG A 41 9.85 -11.96 0.26
C ARG A 41 11.24 -11.74 -0.33
N HIS A 42 11.76 -10.52 -0.24
CA HIS A 42 13.09 -10.16 -0.74
C HIS A 42 14.21 -10.35 0.30
N LYS A 43 13.91 -10.96 1.46
CA LYS A 43 14.87 -11.22 2.55
C LYS A 43 15.58 -9.96 3.06
N VAL A 44 14.94 -8.79 2.99
CA VAL A 44 15.43 -7.55 3.60
C VAL A 44 15.26 -7.68 5.12
N LYS A 45 16.38 -7.67 5.84
CA LYS A 45 16.41 -7.82 7.31
C LYS A 45 16.82 -6.53 8.02
N ASP A 46 17.86 -5.89 7.50
CA ASP A 46 18.46 -4.69 8.07
C ASP A 46 18.26 -3.52 7.10
N THR A 47 17.73 -2.41 7.61
CA THR A 47 17.40 -1.23 6.80
C THR A 47 18.11 -0.01 7.37
N ILE A 48 18.88 0.68 6.54
CA ILE A 48 19.42 2.02 6.85
C ILE A 48 18.54 3.03 6.11
N VAL A 49 17.88 3.90 6.87
CA VAL A 49 17.00 4.94 6.30
C VAL A 49 17.75 6.27 6.26
N PHE A 50 17.90 6.81 5.06
CA PHE A 50 18.46 8.14 4.85
C PHE A 50 17.34 9.15 4.63
N PHE A 51 17.47 10.33 5.23
CA PHE A 51 16.57 11.45 5.02
C PHE A 51 17.34 12.63 4.42
N GLY A 52 16.66 13.41 3.60
CA GLY A 52 17.22 14.60 2.96
C GLY A 52 16.11 15.55 2.53
N SER A 53 16.47 16.80 2.24
CA SER A 53 15.51 17.78 1.73
C SER A 53 14.99 17.34 0.36
N ALA A 54 13.66 17.34 0.19
CA ALA A 54 13.03 17.14 -1.12
C ALA A 54 13.30 18.31 -2.10
N ARG A 55 13.90 19.40 -1.60
CA ARG A 55 14.22 20.61 -2.37
C ARG A 55 15.72 20.77 -2.63
N THR A 56 16.53 19.74 -2.36
CA THR A 56 17.96 19.79 -2.69
C THR A 56 18.12 19.98 -4.20
N LEU A 57 18.86 21.00 -4.59
CA LEU A 57 19.18 21.29 -6.00
C LEU A 57 20.21 20.31 -6.52
N GLU A 58 20.28 20.17 -7.84
CA GLU A 58 21.39 19.45 -8.45
C GLU A 58 22.72 20.13 -8.12
N PRO A 59 23.83 19.37 -8.00
CA PRO A 59 25.11 19.92 -7.54
C PRO A 59 25.60 21.12 -8.35
N ASP A 60 25.34 21.17 -9.65
CA ASP A 60 25.76 22.26 -10.54
C ASP A 60 24.93 23.53 -10.31
N ASP A 61 23.64 23.40 -10.03
CA ASP A 61 22.76 24.53 -9.72
C ASP A 61 23.01 25.09 -8.31
N ALA A 62 23.45 24.25 -7.37
CA ALA A 62 23.75 24.67 -6.00
C ALA A 62 25.09 25.42 -5.86
N ARG A 63 26.01 25.28 -6.82
CA ARG A 63 27.35 25.88 -6.79
C ARG A 63 27.45 27.22 -7.53
N ARG A 64 26.41 27.60 -8.27
CA ARG A 64 26.30 28.91 -8.93
C ARG A 64 25.94 29.99 -7.92
#